data_AF-A0A6J6NQC7-F1
#
_entry.id   AF-A0A6J6NQC7-F1
#
_cell.length_a   1.000
_cell.length_b   1.000
_cell.length_c   1.000
_cell.angle_alpha   90.00
_cell.angle_beta   90.00
_cell.angle_gamma   90.00
#
_symmetry.space_group_name_H-M   'P 1'
#
loop_
_entity.id
_entity.type
_entity.pdbx_description
1 polymer ?
#
loop_
_entity_poly.entity_id
_entity_poly.type
_entity_poly.pdbx_seq_one_letter_code
_entity_poly.pdbx_strand_id
1 'polypeptide(L)'
;MTSTNEQIAQTLVYPYLNHAVRMYEEKYASRADIDAAMRFGCGYPKGPLTTLDEIGLDVVRDALAARYAETGDHLHQPADLLESLIAQGHTGQGAGRGFYAYADGAVVADGETPSADDAPQLRHEIRTVGVVGTGTMASGIVEVFAKSGYDVVYVGRGQDKVDGVTAAITRSLDKAISRGKLDEATKAEVLGRLTGATSRDALAEVDLVVEAIAEDLAIKTELFGDLDRICKPGAILATTTSSLPITSCADATSRPEAVIGMHFFNPAPVMKLVEVVTTQQTAVDVDETVRALCAKVGKVAVSCGDRAGFIVNALLFPYLNDAATLSEGGVELSEIDAAIKEQASFPMGPFELFDVVGNDVSLAIQEELLREFREPGFAPAASLKKVVADGYLGRKTKRGFHDYSAR
;
A
#
# COMPACT_ATOMS: atom_id res chain seq x y z
N MET A 1 -15.34 14.88 -29.47
CA MET A 1 -15.86 15.92 -28.56
C MET A 1 -14.87 16.00 -27.42
N THR A 2 -14.43 17.19 -27.02
CA THR A 2 -13.55 17.34 -25.85
C THR A 2 -14.34 16.91 -24.62
N SER A 3 -13.86 15.89 -23.90
CA SER A 3 -14.48 15.47 -22.64
C SER A 3 -14.36 16.59 -21.62
N THR A 4 -15.40 16.85 -20.84
CA THR A 4 -15.32 17.81 -19.73
C THR A 4 -14.46 17.25 -18.59
N ASN A 5 -13.88 18.11 -17.74
CA ASN A 5 -13.13 17.68 -16.54
C ASN A 5 -13.97 16.74 -15.66
N GLU A 6 -15.27 16.99 -15.55
CA GLU A 6 -16.20 16.12 -14.82
C GLU A 6 -16.29 14.72 -15.46
N GLN A 7 -16.47 14.63 -16.78
CA GLN A 7 -16.51 13.35 -17.49
C GLN A 7 -15.20 12.57 -17.40
N ILE A 8 -14.05 13.26 -17.45
CA ILE A 8 -12.73 12.64 -17.25
C ILE A 8 -12.63 12.04 -15.85
N ALA A 9 -13.03 12.81 -14.82
CA ALA A 9 -12.99 12.33 -13.44
C ALA A 9 -13.94 11.15 -13.22
N GLN A 10 -15.19 11.21 -13.71
CA GLN A 10 -16.13 10.08 -13.60
C GLN A 10 -15.60 8.83 -14.30
N THR A 11 -15.00 8.97 -15.48
CA THR A 11 -14.41 7.89 -16.27
C THR A 11 -13.33 7.12 -15.50
N LEU A 12 -12.54 7.80 -14.66
CA LEU A 12 -11.43 7.21 -13.93
C LEU A 12 -11.77 6.83 -12.49
N VAL A 13 -12.56 7.67 -11.82
CA VAL A 13 -12.86 7.50 -10.39
C VAL A 13 -13.91 6.42 -10.19
N TYR A 14 -14.95 6.33 -11.02
CA TYR A 14 -16.04 5.37 -10.78
C TYR A 14 -15.60 3.91 -10.88
N PRO A 15 -14.78 3.48 -11.86
CA PRO A 15 -14.22 2.13 -11.87
C PRO A 15 -13.36 1.85 -10.63
N TYR A 16 -12.54 2.82 -10.20
CA TYR A 16 -11.77 2.73 -8.96
C TYR A 16 -12.67 2.52 -7.72
N LEU A 17 -13.77 3.27 -7.61
CA LEU A 17 -14.76 3.08 -6.54
C LEU A 17 -15.39 1.68 -6.61
N ASN A 18 -15.76 1.23 -7.81
CA ASN A 18 -16.33 -0.09 -8.04
C ASN A 18 -15.38 -1.23 -7.58
N HIS A 19 -14.09 -1.09 -7.85
CA HIS A 19 -13.09 -2.06 -7.39
C HIS A 19 -12.99 -2.12 -5.87
N ALA A 20 -13.10 -0.96 -5.18
CA ALA A 20 -13.17 -0.93 -3.72
C ALA A 20 -14.44 -1.62 -3.19
N VAL A 21 -15.57 -1.48 -3.89
CA VAL A 21 -16.82 -2.19 -3.53
C VAL A 21 -16.64 -3.70 -3.68
N ARG A 22 -16.07 -4.18 -4.79
CA ARG A 22 -15.81 -5.61 -5.00
C ARG A 22 -14.87 -6.17 -3.93
N MET A 23 -13.84 -5.42 -3.56
CA MET A 23 -12.93 -5.79 -2.47
C MET A 23 -13.65 -5.98 -1.13
N TYR A 24 -14.62 -5.11 -0.82
CA TYR A 24 -15.45 -5.23 0.38
C TYR A 24 -16.48 -6.36 0.27
N GLU A 25 -17.13 -6.51 -0.89
CA GLU A 25 -18.09 -7.58 -1.20
C GLU A 25 -17.49 -8.99 -1.03
N GLU A 26 -16.24 -9.17 -1.49
CA GLU A 26 -15.46 -10.40 -1.34
C GLU A 26 -15.01 -10.66 0.11
N LYS A 27 -15.27 -9.73 1.04
CA LYS A 27 -14.77 -9.73 2.42
C LYS A 27 -13.24 -9.80 2.50
N TYR A 28 -12.56 -9.26 1.51
CA TYR A 28 -11.10 -9.26 1.45
C TYR A 28 -10.48 -8.29 2.45
N ALA A 29 -11.13 -7.15 2.67
CA ALA A 29 -10.76 -6.15 3.67
C ALA A 29 -12.01 -5.45 4.19
N SER A 30 -11.94 -4.90 5.41
CA SER A 30 -13.06 -4.16 5.99
C SER A 30 -13.27 -2.82 5.28
N ARG A 31 -14.48 -2.25 5.35
CA ARG A 31 -14.75 -0.91 4.80
C ARG A 31 -13.80 0.16 5.35
N ALA A 32 -13.45 0.05 6.64
CA ALA A 32 -12.55 0.97 7.32
C ALA A 32 -11.09 0.81 6.85
N ASP A 33 -10.63 -0.43 6.64
CA ASP A 33 -9.28 -0.72 6.16
C ASP A 33 -9.09 -0.26 4.71
N ILE A 34 -10.07 -0.49 3.84
CA ILE A 34 -10.05 -0.03 2.44
C ILE A 34 -9.95 1.50 2.40
N ASP A 35 -10.77 2.19 3.19
CA ASP A 35 -10.74 3.64 3.26
C ASP A 35 -9.45 4.19 3.88
N ALA A 36 -8.96 3.58 4.95
CA ALA A 36 -7.72 3.96 5.60
C ALA A 36 -6.51 3.74 4.68
N ALA A 37 -6.49 2.65 3.91
CA ALA A 37 -5.42 2.32 2.98
C ALA A 37 -5.24 3.45 1.94
N MET A 38 -6.32 3.86 1.28
CA MET A 38 -6.21 4.91 0.25
C MET A 38 -5.90 6.29 0.84
N ARG A 39 -6.44 6.59 2.04
CA ARG A 39 -6.15 7.85 2.74
C ARG A 39 -4.69 7.96 3.20
N PHE A 40 -4.15 6.93 3.84
CA PHE A 40 -2.81 6.97 4.42
C PHE A 40 -1.71 6.48 3.48
N GLY A 41 -2.05 5.68 2.48
CA GLY A 41 -1.13 5.17 1.45
C GLY A 41 -0.99 6.14 0.28
N CYS A 42 -2.09 6.68 -0.24
CA CYS A 42 -2.09 7.61 -1.37
C CYS A 42 -2.26 9.08 -0.98
N GLY A 43 -2.54 9.37 0.30
CA GLY A 43 -2.77 10.73 0.77
C GLY A 43 -4.12 11.30 0.35
N TYR A 44 -5.09 10.44 0.01
CA TYR A 44 -6.42 10.88 -0.42
C TYR A 44 -7.18 11.53 0.74
N PRO A 45 -7.99 12.56 0.48
CA PRO A 45 -8.73 13.26 1.54
C PRO A 45 -9.74 12.33 2.22
N LYS A 46 -10.36 11.44 1.45
CA LYS A 46 -11.38 10.47 1.89
C LYS A 46 -11.09 9.11 1.26
N GLY A 47 -11.59 8.05 1.88
CA GLY A 47 -11.48 6.72 1.31
C GLY A 47 -12.53 6.49 0.21
N PRO A 48 -12.35 5.48 -0.66
CA PRO A 48 -13.26 5.22 -1.76
C PRO A 48 -14.70 4.96 -1.31
N LEU A 49 -14.95 4.19 -0.26
CA LEU A 49 -16.32 3.85 0.16
C LEU A 49 -17.02 5.07 0.78
N THR A 50 -16.29 5.87 1.56
CA THR A 50 -16.79 7.19 2.01
C THR A 50 -17.11 8.12 0.84
N THR A 51 -16.26 8.11 -0.20
CA THR A 51 -16.44 8.97 -1.39
C THR A 51 -17.65 8.53 -2.21
N LEU A 52 -17.88 7.23 -2.30
CA LEU A 52 -19.04 6.63 -2.95
C LEU A 52 -20.34 6.98 -2.24
N ASP A 53 -20.37 6.95 -0.90
CA ASP A 53 -21.53 7.39 -0.11
C ASP A 53 -21.83 8.89 -0.31
N GLU A 54 -20.82 9.72 -0.52
CA GLU A 54 -21.00 11.15 -0.79
C GLU A 54 -21.57 11.44 -2.19
N ILE A 55 -21.15 10.67 -3.19
CA ILE A 55 -21.64 10.81 -4.57
C ILE A 55 -23.06 10.27 -4.70
N GLY A 56 -23.34 9.13 -4.07
CA GLY A 56 -24.56 8.35 -4.24
C GLY A 56 -24.28 7.04 -4.97
N LEU A 57 -24.66 5.92 -4.35
CA LEU A 57 -24.40 4.57 -4.89
C LEU A 57 -25.14 4.33 -6.20
N ASP A 58 -26.37 4.84 -6.31
CA ASP A 58 -27.21 4.78 -7.49
C ASP A 58 -26.60 5.56 -8.67
N VAL A 59 -26.08 6.77 -8.41
CA VAL A 59 -25.40 7.59 -9.41
C VAL A 59 -24.20 6.85 -10.00
N VAL A 60 -23.34 6.29 -9.14
CA VAL A 60 -22.15 5.56 -9.59
C VAL A 60 -22.53 4.26 -10.30
N ARG A 61 -23.50 3.49 -9.77
CA ARG A 61 -24.01 2.27 -10.41
C ARG A 61 -24.53 2.57 -11.82
N ASP A 62 -25.39 3.57 -11.99
CA ASP A 62 -26.00 3.91 -13.27
C ASP A 62 -24.94 4.31 -14.30
N ALA A 63 -23.96 5.13 -13.89
CA ALA A 63 -22.85 5.54 -14.76
C ALA A 63 -21.96 4.37 -15.17
N LEU A 64 -21.65 3.45 -14.24
CA LEU A 64 -20.90 2.22 -14.52
C LEU A 64 -21.68 1.30 -15.46
N ALA A 65 -22.99 1.13 -15.26
CA ALA A 65 -23.83 0.31 -16.13
C ALA A 65 -23.86 0.86 -17.58
N ALA A 66 -23.99 2.17 -17.74
CA ALA A 66 -23.93 2.82 -19.04
C ALA A 66 -22.56 2.58 -19.71
N ARG A 67 -21.48 2.79 -18.96
CA ARG A 67 -20.11 2.56 -19.45
C ARG A 67 -19.85 1.10 -19.81
N TYR A 68 -20.33 0.16 -19.01
CA TYR A 68 -20.21 -1.26 -19.30
C TYR A 68 -20.93 -1.65 -20.59
N ALA A 69 -22.12 -1.09 -20.83
CA ALA A 69 -22.87 -1.30 -22.07
C ALA A 69 -22.11 -0.77 -23.30
N GLU A 70 -21.31 0.28 -23.14
CA GLU A 70 -20.49 0.87 -24.22
C GLU A 70 -19.19 0.09 -24.46
N THR A 71 -18.47 -0.28 -23.39
CA THR A 71 -17.11 -0.85 -23.52
C THR A 71 -17.07 -2.38 -23.50
N GLY A 72 -18.05 -3.02 -22.87
CA GLY A 72 -18.01 -4.46 -22.58
C GLY A 72 -16.93 -4.89 -21.58
N ASP A 73 -16.22 -3.95 -20.96
CA ASP A 73 -15.14 -4.22 -20.01
C ASP A 73 -15.72 -4.62 -18.65
N HIS A 74 -15.43 -5.85 -18.21
CA HIS A 74 -15.91 -6.39 -16.95
C HIS A 74 -15.52 -5.56 -15.72
N LEU A 75 -14.46 -4.76 -15.78
CA LEU A 75 -14.08 -3.84 -14.69
C LEU A 75 -15.09 -2.69 -14.52
N HIS A 76 -15.79 -2.31 -15.60
CA HIS A 76 -16.86 -1.32 -15.55
C HIS A 76 -18.22 -1.89 -15.12
N GLN A 77 -18.39 -3.22 -15.07
CA GLN A 77 -19.64 -3.81 -14.61
C GLN A 77 -19.87 -3.45 -13.14
N PRO A 78 -21.01 -2.84 -12.77
CA PRO A 78 -21.30 -2.51 -11.37
C PRO A 78 -21.22 -3.75 -10.48
N ALA A 79 -20.66 -3.62 -9.27
CA ALA A 79 -20.65 -4.68 -8.27
C ALA A 79 -22.07 -5.03 -7.80
N ASP A 80 -22.35 -6.31 -7.57
CA ASP A 80 -23.67 -6.80 -7.18
C ASP A 80 -24.13 -6.22 -5.82
N LEU A 81 -23.17 -5.94 -4.94
CA LEU A 81 -23.42 -5.30 -3.66
C LEU A 81 -24.06 -3.90 -3.80
N LEU A 82 -23.74 -3.14 -4.87
CA LEU A 82 -24.38 -1.85 -5.11
C LEU A 82 -25.89 -2.01 -5.29
N GLU A 83 -26.30 -2.96 -6.13
CA GLU A 83 -27.72 -3.28 -6.35
C GLU A 83 -28.42 -3.67 -5.04
N SER A 84 -27.74 -4.50 -4.24
CA SER A 84 -28.26 -4.99 -2.97
C SER A 84 -28.45 -3.86 -1.95
N LEU A 85 -27.52 -2.91 -1.86
CA LEU A 85 -27.61 -1.77 -0.94
C LEU A 85 -28.67 -0.75 -1.40
N ILE A 86 -28.73 -0.46 -2.70
CA ILE A 86 -29.74 0.45 -3.28
C ILE A 86 -31.15 -0.11 -3.05
N ALA A 87 -31.36 -1.40 -3.26
CA ALA A 87 -32.66 -2.06 -3.00
C ALA A 87 -33.10 -1.97 -1.53
N GLN A 88 -32.15 -1.83 -0.59
CA GLN A 88 -32.41 -1.63 0.84
C GLN A 88 -32.62 -0.14 1.20
N GLY A 89 -32.51 0.77 0.23
CA GLY A 89 -32.56 2.22 0.46
C GLY A 89 -31.27 2.80 1.05
N HIS A 90 -30.17 2.03 1.07
CA HIS A 90 -28.86 2.49 1.50
C HIS A 90 -28.13 3.15 0.32
N THR A 91 -28.59 4.32 -0.13
CA THR A 91 -28.06 4.97 -1.34
C THR A 91 -26.90 5.94 -1.09
N GLY A 92 -26.47 6.11 0.16
CA GLY A 92 -25.35 6.96 0.54
C GLY A 92 -25.70 7.98 1.62
N GLN A 93 -24.83 8.98 1.79
CA GLN A 93 -24.95 9.99 2.85
C GLN A 93 -26.28 10.75 2.79
N GLY A 94 -26.80 11.05 1.60
CA GLY A 94 -28.08 11.75 1.42
C GLY A 94 -29.29 11.00 2.00
N ALA A 95 -29.24 9.67 2.03
CA ALA A 95 -30.25 8.81 2.64
C ALA A 95 -30.00 8.52 4.13
N GLY A 96 -28.91 9.06 4.69
CA GLY A 96 -28.45 8.76 6.05
C GLY A 96 -27.74 7.41 6.18
N ARG A 97 -27.60 6.64 5.08
CA ARG A 97 -26.93 5.33 5.08
C ARG A 97 -26.48 4.90 3.69
N GLY A 98 -25.24 4.43 3.60
CA GLY A 98 -24.67 3.70 2.46
C GLY A 98 -23.78 2.57 2.97
N PHE A 99 -22.48 2.60 2.66
CA PHE A 99 -21.47 1.76 3.32
C PHE A 99 -21.27 2.16 4.79
N TYR A 100 -21.51 3.42 5.12
CA TYR A 100 -21.51 3.96 6.47
C TYR A 100 -22.90 4.46 6.88
N ALA A 101 -23.16 4.49 8.18
CA ALA A 101 -24.29 5.24 8.73
C ALA A 101 -23.93 6.72 8.95
N TYR A 102 -24.89 7.63 8.69
CA TYR A 102 -24.70 9.07 8.79
C TYR A 102 -25.75 9.75 9.67
N ALA A 103 -25.31 10.71 10.48
CA ALA A 103 -26.17 11.67 11.17
C ALA A 103 -25.57 13.07 11.04
N ASP A 104 -26.38 14.07 10.71
CA ASP A 104 -25.95 15.47 10.49
C ASP A 104 -24.74 15.61 9.54
N GLY A 105 -24.67 14.73 8.54
CA GLY A 105 -23.60 14.71 7.54
C GLY A 105 -22.25 14.16 8.02
N ALA A 106 -22.19 13.56 9.21
CA ALA A 106 -21.01 12.88 9.73
C ALA A 106 -21.24 11.38 9.85
N VAL A 107 -20.18 10.58 9.64
CA VAL A 107 -20.19 9.13 9.89
C VAL A 107 -20.43 8.88 11.37
N VAL A 108 -21.38 8.01 11.68
CA VAL A 108 -21.68 7.54 13.05
C VAL A 108 -21.40 6.05 13.20
N ALA A 109 -21.28 5.59 14.44
CA ALA A 109 -21.08 4.17 14.71
C ALA A 109 -22.31 3.34 14.29
N ASP A 110 -22.06 2.22 13.63
CA ASP A 110 -23.05 1.20 13.29
C ASP A 110 -22.53 -0.20 13.69
N GLY A 111 -23.24 -1.25 13.30
CA GLY A 111 -22.89 -2.63 13.65
C GLY A 111 -21.58 -3.15 13.05
N GLU A 112 -20.98 -2.44 12.10
CA GLU A 112 -19.70 -2.78 11.50
C GLU A 112 -18.56 -1.86 11.98
N THR A 113 -18.87 -0.86 12.81
CA THR A 113 -17.85 -0.02 13.41
C THR A 113 -17.12 -0.79 14.50
N PRO A 114 -15.77 -0.97 14.40
CA PRO A 114 -15.00 -1.69 15.42
C PRO A 114 -15.20 -1.08 16.81
N SER A 115 -15.39 -1.93 17.82
CA SER A 115 -15.47 -1.50 19.21
C SER A 115 -14.08 -1.25 19.78
N ALA A 116 -14.00 -0.56 20.91
CA ALA A 116 -12.73 -0.36 21.62
C ALA A 116 -12.11 -1.69 22.11
N ASP A 117 -12.95 -2.71 22.35
CA ASP A 117 -12.52 -4.03 22.78
C ASP A 117 -11.85 -4.82 21.63
N ASP A 118 -12.09 -4.42 20.38
CA ASP A 118 -11.48 -5.01 19.18
C ASP A 118 -10.09 -4.42 18.86
N ALA A 119 -9.57 -3.52 19.71
CA ALA A 119 -8.27 -2.92 19.50
C ALA A 119 -7.15 -3.98 19.59
N PRO A 120 -6.24 -4.04 18.60
CA PRO A 120 -5.20 -5.06 18.57
C PRO A 120 -4.24 -4.94 19.76
N GLN A 121 -3.90 -6.07 20.36
CA GLN A 121 -2.98 -6.17 21.50
C GLN A 121 -1.66 -6.85 21.10
N LEU A 122 -0.58 -6.48 21.77
CA LEU A 122 0.68 -7.22 21.67
C LEU A 122 0.52 -8.57 22.39
N ARG A 123 0.32 -9.64 21.62
CA ARG A 123 0.26 -11.02 22.13
C ARG A 123 1.66 -11.64 22.25
N HIS A 124 2.59 -11.19 21.40
CA HIS A 124 4.01 -11.50 21.49
C HIS A 124 4.79 -10.28 22.00
N GLU A 125 5.75 -10.53 22.88
CA GLU A 125 6.64 -9.47 23.35
C GLU A 125 7.72 -9.18 22.29
N ILE A 126 7.76 -7.93 21.80
CA ILE A 126 8.75 -7.47 20.83
C ILE A 126 9.68 -6.48 21.53
N ARG A 127 10.97 -6.82 21.66
CA ARG A 127 12.03 -5.95 22.18
C ARG A 127 13.06 -5.64 21.09
N THR A 128 13.40 -6.65 20.30
CA THR A 128 14.43 -6.55 19.26
C THR A 128 13.85 -6.89 17.89
N VAL A 129 14.10 -6.01 16.92
CA VAL A 129 13.66 -6.19 15.52
C VAL A 129 14.86 -6.46 14.61
N GLY A 130 14.78 -7.53 13.85
CA GLY A 130 15.66 -7.86 12.75
C GLY A 130 15.21 -7.20 11.44
N VAL A 131 16.11 -6.68 10.63
CA VAL A 131 15.82 -6.22 9.26
C VAL A 131 16.80 -6.83 8.27
N VAL A 132 16.31 -7.51 7.24
CA VAL A 132 17.16 -8.09 6.19
C VAL A 132 17.11 -7.21 4.95
N GLY A 133 18.23 -6.59 4.61
CA GLY A 133 18.32 -5.67 3.48
C GLY A 133 18.96 -4.34 3.86
N THR A 134 19.45 -3.61 2.85
CA THR A 134 20.16 -2.33 3.04
C THR A 134 19.71 -1.25 2.06
N GLY A 135 18.60 -1.48 1.36
CA GLY A 135 18.00 -0.50 0.46
C GLY A 135 17.30 0.64 1.20
N THR A 136 16.66 1.52 0.44
CA THR A 136 15.89 2.66 0.98
C THR A 136 14.79 2.19 1.92
N MET A 137 14.04 1.15 1.54
CA MET A 137 12.96 0.62 2.37
C MET A 137 13.50 0.04 3.68
N ALA A 138 14.51 -0.84 3.60
CA ALA A 138 15.15 -1.44 4.78
C ALA A 138 15.69 -0.37 5.74
N SER A 139 16.41 0.63 5.22
CA SER A 139 16.94 1.74 6.04
C SER A 139 15.82 2.54 6.73
N GLY A 140 14.71 2.76 6.02
CA GLY A 140 13.54 3.43 6.58
C GLY A 140 12.84 2.62 7.66
N ILE A 141 12.72 1.30 7.49
CA ILE A 141 12.15 0.40 8.50
C ILE A 141 13.04 0.37 9.75
N VAL A 142 14.36 0.26 9.58
CA VAL A 142 15.32 0.36 10.69
C VAL A 142 15.15 1.68 11.44
N GLU A 143 15.05 2.81 10.74
CA GLU A 143 14.81 4.12 11.36
C GLU A 143 13.49 4.15 12.15
N VAL A 144 12.39 3.62 11.59
CA VAL A 144 11.06 3.61 12.23
C VAL A 144 11.09 2.88 13.57
N PHE A 145 11.66 1.67 13.60
CA PHE A 145 11.73 0.89 14.83
C PHE A 145 12.68 1.50 15.86
N ALA A 146 13.88 1.93 15.44
CA ALA A 146 14.86 2.52 16.35
C ALA A 146 14.35 3.84 16.99
N LYS A 147 13.66 4.70 16.23
CA LYS A 147 13.00 5.91 16.76
C LYS A 147 11.86 5.63 17.73
N SER A 148 11.28 4.44 17.63
CA SER A 148 10.20 3.99 18.52
C SER A 148 10.72 3.25 19.74
N GLY A 149 12.05 3.20 19.93
CA GLY A 149 12.69 2.66 21.13
C GLY A 149 13.06 1.18 21.08
N TYR A 150 12.92 0.52 19.92
CA TYR A 150 13.31 -0.89 19.75
C TYR A 150 14.79 -1.00 19.39
N ASP A 151 15.44 -2.05 19.91
CA ASP A 151 16.79 -2.39 19.45
C ASP A 151 16.69 -3.06 18.08
N VAL A 152 17.54 -2.65 17.14
CA VAL A 152 17.42 -3.10 15.74
C VAL A 152 18.71 -3.75 15.27
N VAL A 153 18.61 -5.01 14.87
CA VAL A 153 19.68 -5.75 14.19
C VAL A 153 19.39 -5.73 12.69
N TYR A 154 20.30 -5.23 11.87
CA TYR A 154 20.09 -5.22 10.42
C TYR A 154 21.24 -5.88 9.66
N VAL A 155 20.90 -6.66 8.65
CA VAL A 155 21.83 -7.53 7.93
C VAL A 155 22.03 -7.06 6.49
N GLY A 156 23.28 -6.81 6.13
CA GLY A 156 23.71 -6.48 4.78
C GLY A 156 24.66 -7.51 4.19
N ARG A 157 24.79 -7.54 2.86
CA ARG A 157 25.69 -8.46 2.15
C ARG A 157 27.18 -8.16 2.34
N GLY A 158 27.53 -7.03 2.95
CA GLY A 158 28.89 -6.57 3.15
C GLY A 158 28.93 -5.35 4.07
N GLN A 159 30.11 -5.08 4.65
CA GLN A 159 30.26 -3.99 5.63
C GLN A 159 29.96 -2.62 5.01
N ASP A 160 30.30 -2.41 3.74
CA ASP A 160 29.97 -1.19 2.98
C ASP A 160 28.46 -0.92 2.95
N LYS A 161 27.64 -1.98 2.83
CA LYS A 161 26.19 -1.89 2.84
C LYS A 161 25.65 -1.61 4.23
N VAL A 162 26.25 -2.22 5.25
CA VAL A 162 25.90 -2.00 6.65
C VAL A 162 26.17 -0.55 7.06
N ASP A 163 27.35 -0.03 6.74
CA ASP A 163 27.74 1.36 7.01
C ASP A 163 26.84 2.34 6.24
N GLY A 164 26.42 1.96 5.03
CA GLY A 164 25.50 2.71 4.20
C GLY A 164 24.13 2.96 4.86
N VAL A 165 23.59 1.98 5.58
CA VAL A 165 22.34 2.12 6.34
C VAL A 165 22.50 3.13 7.47
N THR A 166 23.55 3.00 8.30
CA THR A 166 23.85 3.95 9.38
C THR A 166 24.01 5.37 8.86
N ALA A 167 24.72 5.53 7.74
CA ALA A 167 24.92 6.82 7.10
C ALA A 167 23.60 7.41 6.57
N ALA A 168 22.72 6.59 5.99
CA ALA A 168 21.41 7.03 5.51
C ALA A 168 20.51 7.51 6.66
N ILE A 169 20.46 6.74 7.76
CA ILE A 169 19.69 7.09 8.96
C ILE A 169 20.25 8.36 9.60
N THR A 170 21.56 8.47 9.74
CA THR A 170 22.22 9.68 10.29
C THR A 170 21.80 10.92 9.51
N ARG A 171 21.87 10.89 8.16
CA ARG A 171 21.43 12.00 7.31
C ARG A 171 19.94 12.32 7.47
N SER A 172 19.10 11.30 7.62
CA SER A 172 17.66 11.48 7.86
C SER A 172 17.40 12.21 9.19
N LEU A 173 18.08 11.79 10.25
CA LEU A 173 17.98 12.40 11.58
C LEU A 173 18.54 13.83 11.59
N ASP A 174 19.67 14.10 10.93
CA ASP A 174 20.23 15.46 10.77
C ASP A 174 19.23 16.40 10.06
N LYS A 175 18.54 15.88 9.04
CA LYS A 175 17.48 16.62 8.36
C LYS A 175 16.28 16.88 9.27
N ALA A 176 15.95 15.98 10.19
CA ALA A 176 14.92 16.20 11.19
C ALA A 176 15.34 17.27 12.22
N ILE A 177 16.60 17.25 12.69
CA ILE A 177 17.17 18.24 13.62
C ILE A 177 17.17 19.63 12.99
N SER A 178 17.68 19.78 11.76
CA SER A 178 17.68 21.07 11.05
C SER A 178 16.27 21.63 10.78
N ARG A 179 15.23 20.80 10.88
CA ARG A 179 13.81 21.18 10.80
C ARG A 179 13.15 21.36 12.17
N GLY A 180 13.92 21.28 13.26
CA GLY A 180 13.42 21.41 14.64
C GLY A 180 12.50 20.27 15.09
N LYS A 181 12.56 19.10 14.46
CA LYS A 181 11.69 17.94 14.76
C LYS A 181 12.33 16.91 15.69
N LEU A 182 13.62 17.04 15.98
CA LEU A 182 14.42 16.11 16.78
C LEU A 182 15.61 16.90 17.39
N ASP A 183 16.23 16.37 18.44
CA ASP A 183 17.47 16.88 19.02
C ASP A 183 18.64 15.88 18.89
N GLU A 184 19.86 16.34 19.19
CA GLU A 184 21.08 15.51 19.11
C GLU A 184 21.10 14.37 20.13
N ALA A 185 20.44 14.55 21.30
CA ALA A 185 20.36 13.51 22.32
C ALA A 185 19.52 12.32 21.82
N THR A 186 18.34 12.59 21.29
CA THR A 186 17.45 11.60 20.67
C THR A 186 18.13 10.93 19.48
N LYS A 187 18.87 11.68 18.66
CA LYS A 187 19.66 11.08 17.56
C LYS A 187 20.70 10.09 18.09
N ALA A 188 21.44 10.45 19.14
CA ALA A 188 22.41 9.55 19.75
C ALA A 188 21.75 8.29 20.31
N GLU A 189 20.58 8.42 20.95
CA GLU A 189 19.80 7.26 21.41
C GLU A 189 19.38 6.35 20.26
N VAL A 190 18.81 6.90 19.19
CA VAL A 190 18.38 6.13 18.00
C VAL A 190 19.56 5.38 17.39
N LEU A 191 20.69 6.05 17.18
CA LEU A 191 21.88 5.42 16.61
C LEU A 191 22.47 4.36 17.56
N GLY A 192 22.36 4.55 18.87
CA GLY A 192 22.80 3.58 19.89
C GLY A 192 22.01 2.27 19.89
N ARG A 193 20.84 2.23 19.24
CA ARG A 193 20.00 1.02 19.09
C ARG A 193 20.36 0.17 17.88
N LEU A 194 21.23 0.67 17.01
CA LEU A 194 21.52 0.03 15.72
C LEU A 194 22.69 -0.93 15.85
N THR A 195 22.43 -2.21 15.54
CA THR A 195 23.47 -3.25 15.42
C THR A 195 23.51 -3.76 13.99
N GLY A 196 24.52 -3.32 13.24
CA GLY A 196 24.75 -3.78 11.87
C GLY A 196 25.54 -5.08 11.83
N ALA A 197 25.12 -6.03 10.99
CA ALA A 197 25.79 -7.31 10.81
C ALA A 197 25.89 -7.73 9.34
N THR A 198 26.86 -8.61 9.03
CA THR A 198 27.04 -9.20 7.70
C THR A 198 26.62 -10.68 7.64
N SER A 199 26.47 -11.33 8.79
CA SER A 199 25.89 -12.68 8.89
C SER A 199 24.43 -12.61 9.34
N ARG A 200 23.60 -13.48 8.75
CA ARG A 200 22.20 -13.67 9.17
C ARG A 200 22.09 -14.28 10.56
N ASP A 201 23.12 -14.97 11.05
CA ASP A 201 23.12 -15.57 12.40
C ASP A 201 22.92 -14.53 13.52
N ALA A 202 23.21 -13.25 13.25
CA ALA A 202 22.92 -12.15 14.16
C ALA A 202 21.41 -11.98 14.47
N LEU A 203 20.54 -12.58 13.66
CA LEU A 203 19.09 -12.55 13.82
C LEU A 203 18.56 -13.65 14.75
N ALA A 204 19.41 -14.54 15.27
CA ALA A 204 18.97 -15.70 16.04
C ALA A 204 18.07 -15.34 17.23
N GLU A 205 18.34 -14.22 17.90
CA GLU A 205 17.65 -13.83 19.13
C GLU A 205 16.57 -12.75 18.96
N VAL A 206 16.30 -12.29 17.73
CA VAL A 206 15.30 -11.22 17.50
C VAL A 206 13.86 -11.74 17.67
N ASP A 207 12.92 -10.85 18.01
CA ASP A 207 11.51 -11.20 18.24
C ASP A 207 10.65 -11.06 16.96
N LEU A 208 11.06 -10.16 16.06
CA LEU A 208 10.45 -9.92 14.76
C LEU A 208 11.55 -9.73 13.73
N VAL A 209 11.45 -10.37 12.56
CA VAL A 209 12.27 -10.03 11.39
C VAL A 209 11.40 -9.37 10.33
N VAL A 210 11.86 -8.28 9.73
CA VAL A 210 11.25 -7.67 8.55
C VAL A 210 12.20 -7.79 7.35
N GLU A 211 11.82 -8.60 6.39
CA GLU A 211 12.52 -8.79 5.13
C GLU A 211 12.25 -7.63 4.17
N ALA A 212 13.31 -7.01 3.64
CA ALA A 212 13.28 -5.87 2.72
C ALA A 212 14.43 -5.92 1.67
N ILE A 213 14.55 -7.06 0.98
CA ILE A 213 15.51 -7.34 -0.09
C ILE A 213 14.87 -7.11 -1.48
N ALA A 214 15.56 -7.55 -2.53
CA ALA A 214 15.05 -7.50 -3.90
C ALA A 214 13.67 -8.20 -4.02
N GLU A 215 12.83 -7.64 -4.88
CA GLU A 215 11.49 -8.17 -5.19
C GLU A 215 11.61 -9.35 -6.17
N ASP A 216 12.15 -10.46 -5.67
CA ASP A 216 12.31 -11.72 -6.38
C ASP A 216 11.83 -12.88 -5.50
N LEU A 217 10.90 -13.68 -6.03
CA LEU A 217 10.25 -14.73 -5.27
C LEU A 217 11.23 -15.81 -4.81
N ALA A 218 12.16 -16.22 -5.67
CA ALA A 218 13.10 -17.29 -5.34
C ALA A 218 14.06 -16.84 -4.23
N ILE A 219 14.58 -15.61 -4.31
CA ILE A 219 15.48 -15.06 -3.31
C ILE A 219 14.77 -14.89 -1.95
N LYS A 220 13.51 -14.43 -1.94
CA LYS A 220 12.74 -14.30 -0.69
C LYS A 220 12.41 -15.68 -0.09
N THR A 221 11.98 -16.63 -0.90
CA THR A 221 11.68 -18.00 -0.47
C THR A 221 12.90 -18.66 0.18
N GLU A 222 14.08 -18.54 -0.44
CA GLU A 222 15.35 -19.02 0.14
C GLU A 222 15.66 -18.34 1.48
N LEU A 223 15.50 -17.02 1.55
CA LEU A 223 15.71 -16.27 2.79
C LEU A 223 14.75 -16.72 3.90
N PHE A 224 13.47 -16.96 3.62
CA PHE A 224 12.52 -17.38 4.63
C PHE A 224 12.86 -18.77 5.20
N GLY A 225 13.34 -19.70 4.36
CA GLY A 225 13.88 -20.98 4.86
C GLY A 225 15.12 -20.81 5.76
N ASP A 226 15.99 -19.86 5.45
CA ASP A 226 17.11 -19.50 6.33
C ASP A 226 16.65 -18.86 7.64
N LEU A 227 15.71 -17.92 7.59
CA LEU A 227 15.15 -17.26 8.76
C LEU A 227 14.46 -18.25 9.68
N ASP A 228 13.74 -19.22 9.10
CA ASP A 228 13.10 -20.29 9.85
C ASP A 228 14.11 -21.09 10.68
N ARG A 229 15.25 -21.44 10.07
CA ARG A 229 16.34 -22.19 10.72
C ARG A 229 17.09 -21.36 11.76
N ILE A 230 17.29 -20.06 11.51
CA ILE A 230 18.16 -19.19 12.32
C ILE A 230 17.42 -18.61 13.52
N CYS A 231 16.22 -18.07 13.31
CA CYS A 231 15.53 -17.29 14.33
C CYS A 231 14.95 -18.20 15.41
N LYS A 232 14.99 -17.77 16.66
CA LYS A 232 14.42 -18.49 17.80
C LYS A 232 12.94 -18.85 17.59
N PRO A 233 12.44 -19.92 18.26
CA PRO A 233 11.01 -20.20 18.32
C PRO A 233 10.21 -19.00 18.83
N GLY A 234 9.04 -18.76 18.25
CA GLY A 234 8.18 -17.61 18.59
C GLY A 234 8.54 -16.29 17.90
N ALA A 235 9.68 -16.20 17.19
CA ALA A 235 9.97 -15.02 16.38
C ALA A 235 8.99 -14.92 15.19
N ILE A 236 8.46 -13.71 14.95
CA ILE A 236 7.59 -13.40 13.81
C ILE A 236 8.47 -13.13 12.57
N LEU A 237 8.10 -13.69 11.43
CA LEU A 237 8.82 -13.54 10.17
C LEU A 237 7.96 -12.73 9.19
N ALA A 238 8.29 -11.45 9.02
CA ALA A 238 7.55 -10.54 8.17
C ALA A 238 8.28 -10.21 6.87
N THR A 239 7.53 -9.94 5.79
CA THR A 239 8.07 -9.37 4.54
C THR A 239 7.38 -8.05 4.20
N THR A 240 8.14 -7.09 3.68
CA THR A 240 7.61 -5.85 3.09
C THR A 240 7.46 -5.91 1.57
N THR A 241 7.32 -7.12 0.98
CA THR A 241 6.98 -7.25 -0.44
C THR A 241 5.73 -6.43 -0.78
N SER A 242 5.63 -5.99 -2.03
CA SER A 242 4.58 -5.11 -2.53
C SER A 242 3.54 -5.83 -3.40
N SER A 243 3.88 -7.05 -3.85
CA SER A 243 3.08 -7.77 -4.84
C SER A 243 3.30 -9.30 -4.86
N LEU A 244 4.36 -9.81 -4.22
CA LEU A 244 4.61 -11.25 -4.19
C LEU A 244 3.73 -11.95 -3.15
N PRO A 245 3.28 -13.20 -3.41
CA PRO A 245 2.45 -13.93 -2.46
C PRO A 245 3.19 -14.23 -1.15
N ILE A 246 2.59 -13.84 -0.03
CA ILE A 246 3.10 -14.13 1.31
C ILE A 246 3.12 -15.64 1.56
N THR A 247 2.13 -16.36 1.03
CA THR A 247 1.99 -17.81 1.14
C THR A 247 3.23 -18.54 0.62
N SER A 248 3.84 -18.07 -0.47
CA SER A 248 5.08 -18.67 -0.98
C SER A 248 6.25 -18.57 -0.01
N CYS A 249 6.33 -17.46 0.75
CA CYS A 249 7.33 -17.29 1.80
C CYS A 249 6.99 -18.17 3.02
N ALA A 250 5.71 -18.28 3.36
CA ALA A 250 5.23 -19.12 4.46
C ALA A 250 5.51 -20.61 4.24
N ASP A 251 5.23 -21.12 3.04
CA ASP A 251 5.41 -22.52 2.66
C ASP A 251 6.88 -22.96 2.64
N ALA A 252 7.82 -22.02 2.63
CA ALA A 252 9.26 -22.29 2.75
C ALA A 252 9.73 -22.50 4.19
N THR A 253 8.84 -22.37 5.18
CA THR A 253 9.14 -22.47 6.61
C THR A 253 8.44 -23.68 7.24
N SER A 254 8.95 -24.13 8.39
CA SER A 254 8.29 -25.13 9.24
C SER A 254 7.23 -24.56 10.19
N ARG A 255 7.04 -23.24 10.20
CA ARG A 255 6.11 -22.46 11.04
C ARG A 255 5.39 -21.37 10.24
N PRO A 256 4.62 -21.74 9.19
CA PRO A 256 3.91 -20.79 8.35
C PRO A 256 2.96 -19.87 9.14
N GLU A 257 2.52 -20.30 10.33
CA GLU A 257 1.71 -19.51 11.25
C GLU A 257 2.41 -18.27 11.81
N ALA A 258 3.76 -18.25 11.80
CA ALA A 258 4.58 -17.11 12.23
C ALA A 258 4.91 -16.15 11.07
N VAL A 259 4.46 -16.44 9.85
CA VAL A 259 4.76 -15.66 8.65
C VAL A 259 3.64 -14.69 8.30
N ILE A 260 3.98 -13.43 8.02
CA ILE A 260 3.02 -12.36 7.77
C ILE A 260 3.57 -11.30 6.79
N GLY A 261 2.70 -10.63 6.04
CA GLY A 261 3.08 -9.42 5.31
C GLY A 261 3.00 -8.19 6.21
N MET A 262 4.03 -7.35 6.14
CA MET A 262 4.10 -6.05 6.82
C MET A 262 4.59 -5.03 5.80
N HIS A 263 3.71 -4.68 4.85
CA HIS A 263 4.07 -3.86 3.69
C HIS A 263 4.12 -2.37 4.06
N PHE A 264 5.35 -1.84 4.13
CA PHE A 264 5.62 -0.42 4.35
C PHE A 264 5.62 0.38 3.05
N PHE A 265 5.22 1.64 3.15
CA PHE A 265 5.19 2.57 2.01
C PHE A 265 6.39 3.51 2.02
N ASN A 266 7.00 3.75 0.86
CA ASN A 266 8.18 4.60 0.75
C ASN A 266 7.80 6.09 0.70
N PRO A 267 8.49 6.98 1.47
CA PRO A 267 9.51 6.69 2.49
C PRO A 267 8.91 6.23 3.83
N ALA A 268 9.38 5.08 4.34
CA ALA A 268 8.83 4.46 5.55
C ALA A 268 8.82 5.37 6.79
N PRO A 269 9.82 6.25 7.06
CA PRO A 269 9.75 7.16 8.21
C PRO A 269 8.65 8.23 8.12
N VAL A 270 8.12 8.49 6.92
CA VAL A 270 7.14 9.56 6.65
C VAL A 270 5.74 8.99 6.44
N MET A 271 5.62 7.93 5.64
CA MET A 271 4.33 7.31 5.31
C MET A 271 3.72 6.67 6.55
N LYS A 272 2.42 6.87 6.75
CA LYS A 272 1.72 6.36 7.95
C LYS A 272 1.21 4.93 7.78
N LEU A 273 0.90 4.52 6.55
CA LEU A 273 0.28 3.23 6.29
C LEU A 273 1.29 2.08 6.40
N VAL A 274 0.80 0.96 6.95
CA VAL A 274 1.35 -0.39 6.76
C VAL A 274 0.19 -1.32 6.42
N GLU A 275 0.29 -2.07 5.33
CA GLU A 275 -0.66 -3.16 5.06
C GLU A 275 -0.19 -4.42 5.78
N VAL A 276 -1.02 -4.93 6.69
CA VAL A 276 -0.80 -6.18 7.42
C VAL A 276 -1.53 -7.28 6.68
N VAL A 277 -0.77 -8.19 6.08
CA VAL A 277 -1.28 -9.17 5.11
C VAL A 277 -1.21 -10.55 5.71
N THR A 278 -2.35 -11.22 5.81
CA THR A 278 -2.45 -12.55 6.41
C THR A 278 -2.68 -13.63 5.34
N THR A 279 -2.04 -14.77 5.54
CA THR A 279 -2.37 -16.00 4.82
C THR A 279 -3.43 -16.78 5.60
N GLN A 280 -3.96 -17.86 5.03
CA GLN A 280 -4.85 -18.77 5.78
C GLN A 280 -4.14 -19.46 6.96
N GLN A 281 -2.80 -19.51 6.95
CA GLN A 281 -2.00 -20.19 7.96
C GLN A 281 -1.54 -19.23 9.08
N THR A 282 -1.44 -17.93 8.80
CA THR A 282 -0.97 -16.91 9.74
C THR A 282 -1.79 -16.94 11.04
N ALA A 283 -1.13 -17.05 12.18
CA ALA A 283 -1.80 -17.11 13.46
C ALA A 283 -2.46 -15.76 13.82
N VAL A 284 -3.62 -15.83 14.47
CA VAL A 284 -4.39 -14.64 14.87
C VAL A 284 -3.59 -13.75 15.84
N ASP A 285 -2.81 -14.35 16.74
CA ASP A 285 -1.99 -13.61 17.71
C ASP A 285 -0.79 -12.91 17.05
N VAL A 286 -0.29 -13.43 15.92
CA VAL A 286 0.73 -12.78 15.08
C VAL A 286 0.15 -11.57 14.36
N ASP A 287 -1.01 -11.70 13.70
CA ASP A 287 -1.73 -10.56 13.11
C ASP A 287 -1.98 -9.47 14.15
N GLU A 288 -2.58 -9.84 15.29
CA GLU A 288 -2.92 -8.92 16.35
C GLU A 288 -1.68 -8.19 16.90
N THR A 289 -0.58 -8.93 17.10
CA THR A 289 0.70 -8.34 17.54
C THR A 289 1.25 -7.35 16.52
N VAL A 290 1.27 -7.70 15.23
CA VAL A 290 1.83 -6.83 14.19
C VAL A 290 0.99 -5.55 14.04
N ARG A 291 -0.34 -5.64 14.08
CA ARG A 291 -1.22 -4.47 14.06
C ARG A 291 -1.00 -3.57 15.29
N ALA A 292 -0.88 -4.16 16.48
CA ALA A 292 -0.58 -3.42 17.71
C ALA A 292 0.81 -2.76 17.65
N LEU A 293 1.80 -3.46 17.08
CA LEU A 293 3.16 -2.96 16.90
C LEU A 293 3.19 -1.78 15.93
N CYS A 294 2.46 -1.84 14.80
CA CYS A 294 2.28 -0.72 13.88
C CYS A 294 1.80 0.53 14.62
N ALA A 295 0.76 0.41 15.45
CA ALA A 295 0.26 1.53 16.25
C ALA A 295 1.34 2.10 17.20
N LYS A 296 2.10 1.23 17.88
CA LYS A 296 3.22 1.65 18.76
C LYS A 296 4.33 2.39 18.02
N VAL A 297 4.58 2.07 16.76
CA VAL A 297 5.59 2.76 15.93
C VAL A 297 5.02 3.94 15.12
N GLY A 298 3.81 4.40 15.49
CA GLY A 298 3.16 5.56 14.87
C GLY A 298 2.63 5.31 13.45
N LYS A 299 2.36 4.05 13.10
CA LYS A 299 1.77 3.62 11.83
C LYS A 299 0.29 3.30 12.01
N VAL A 300 -0.44 3.38 10.89
CA VAL A 300 -1.81 2.91 10.74
C VAL A 300 -1.73 1.57 10.03
N ALA A 301 -2.07 0.51 10.74
CA ALA A 301 -2.22 -0.82 10.14
C ALA A 301 -3.59 -0.93 9.47
N VAL A 302 -3.62 -1.49 8.26
CA VAL A 302 -4.84 -1.97 7.60
C VAL A 302 -4.70 -3.45 7.32
N SER A 303 -5.77 -4.22 7.47
CA SER A 303 -5.74 -5.68 7.31
C SER A 303 -6.30 -6.12 5.97
N CYS A 304 -5.64 -7.08 5.33
CA CYS A 304 -6.13 -7.76 4.13
C CYS A 304 -5.58 -9.18 4.00
N GLY A 305 -6.18 -9.94 3.07
CA GLY A 305 -5.70 -11.26 2.67
C GLY A 305 -4.51 -11.21 1.71
N ASP A 306 -3.86 -12.35 1.52
CA ASP A 306 -2.75 -12.51 0.58
C ASP A 306 -3.21 -12.59 -0.89
N ARG A 307 -3.11 -11.48 -1.62
CA ARG A 307 -3.21 -11.43 -3.09
C ARG A 307 -2.34 -10.31 -3.67
N ALA A 308 -2.04 -10.41 -4.96
CA ALA A 308 -1.22 -9.41 -5.66
C ALA A 308 -1.77 -7.99 -5.47
N GLY A 309 -0.91 -7.09 -5.01
CA GLY A 309 -1.20 -5.67 -4.84
C GLY A 309 -2.01 -5.28 -3.60
N PHE A 310 -2.32 -6.23 -2.71
CA PHE A 310 -2.97 -5.98 -1.42
C PHE A 310 -4.23 -5.11 -1.53
N ILE A 311 -4.29 -3.95 -0.85
CA ILE A 311 -5.38 -2.99 -1.02
C ILE A 311 -4.93 -1.86 -1.95
N VAL A 312 -3.86 -1.16 -1.58
CA VAL A 312 -3.46 0.09 -2.24
C VAL A 312 -3.09 -0.15 -3.69
N ASN A 313 -2.23 -1.12 -3.98
CA ASN A 313 -1.75 -1.32 -5.34
C ASN A 313 -2.85 -1.93 -6.23
N ALA A 314 -3.69 -2.80 -5.67
CA ALA A 314 -4.84 -3.39 -6.36
C ALA A 314 -5.90 -2.35 -6.76
N LEU A 315 -5.98 -1.21 -6.06
CA LEU A 315 -6.86 -0.11 -6.43
C LEU A 315 -6.15 0.97 -7.26
N LEU A 316 -4.91 1.32 -6.90
CA LEU A 316 -4.19 2.44 -7.47
C LEU A 316 -3.72 2.18 -8.91
N PHE A 317 -3.10 1.03 -9.18
CA PHE A 317 -2.48 0.80 -10.49
C PHE A 317 -3.48 0.58 -11.63
N PRO A 318 -4.63 -0.08 -11.42
CA PRO A 318 -5.69 -0.10 -12.43
C PRO A 318 -6.20 1.30 -12.75
N TYR A 319 -6.43 2.14 -11.75
CA TYR A 319 -6.80 3.54 -11.94
C TYR A 319 -5.76 4.33 -12.76
N LEU A 320 -4.48 4.15 -12.45
CA LEU A 320 -3.39 4.76 -13.21
C LEU A 320 -3.33 4.23 -14.64
N ASN A 321 -3.52 2.93 -14.83
CA ASN A 321 -3.56 2.29 -16.14
C ASN A 321 -4.72 2.83 -16.99
N ASP A 322 -5.91 2.99 -16.41
CA ASP A 322 -7.07 3.57 -17.07
C ASP A 322 -6.82 5.02 -17.49
N ALA A 323 -6.09 5.81 -16.69
CA ALA A 323 -5.68 7.15 -17.09
C ALA A 323 -4.75 7.14 -18.31
N ALA A 324 -3.81 6.20 -18.37
CA ALA A 324 -2.94 6.02 -19.52
C ALA A 324 -3.73 5.59 -20.77
N THR A 325 -4.66 4.66 -20.65
CA THR A 325 -5.57 4.26 -21.74
C THR A 325 -6.48 5.41 -22.20
N LEU A 326 -6.97 6.24 -21.26
CA LEU A 326 -7.75 7.42 -21.61
C LEU A 326 -6.94 8.41 -22.44
N SER A 327 -5.65 8.58 -22.13
CA SER A 327 -4.77 9.44 -22.92
C SER A 327 -4.48 8.88 -24.31
N GLU A 328 -4.37 7.56 -24.46
CA GLU A 328 -4.27 6.90 -25.77
C GLU A 328 -5.50 7.17 -26.65
N GLY A 329 -6.66 7.42 -26.03
CA GLY A 329 -7.89 7.87 -26.69
C GLY A 329 -7.88 9.32 -27.15
N GLY A 330 -6.80 10.08 -26.90
CA GLY A 330 -6.60 11.44 -27.38
C GLY A 330 -6.87 12.55 -26.36
N VAL A 331 -7.03 12.23 -25.08
CA VAL A 331 -7.11 13.22 -24.00
C VAL A 331 -5.70 13.60 -23.53
N GLU A 332 -5.43 14.89 -23.39
CA GLU A 332 -4.10 15.38 -23.03
C GLU A 332 -3.73 15.03 -21.57
N LEU A 333 -2.47 14.67 -21.32
CA LEU A 333 -1.98 14.26 -19.99
C LEU A 333 -2.25 15.32 -18.91
N SER A 334 -2.00 16.59 -19.26
CA SER A 334 -2.20 17.73 -18.36
C SER A 334 -3.67 17.99 -18.05
N GLU A 335 -4.56 17.70 -19.00
CA GLU A 335 -6.01 17.81 -18.82
C GLU A 335 -6.51 16.72 -17.86
N ILE A 336 -6.02 15.49 -18.00
CA ILE A 336 -6.32 14.39 -17.07
C ILE A 336 -5.81 14.70 -15.66
N ASP A 337 -4.55 15.15 -15.55
CA ASP A 337 -3.96 15.53 -14.26
C ASP A 337 -4.76 16.65 -13.58
N ALA A 338 -5.18 17.68 -14.33
CA ALA A 338 -5.99 18.78 -13.81
C ALA A 338 -7.38 18.32 -13.38
N ALA A 339 -8.08 17.55 -14.23
CA ALA A 339 -9.43 17.06 -13.96
C ALA A 339 -9.49 16.24 -12.66
N ILE A 340 -8.53 15.34 -12.43
CA ILE A 340 -8.47 14.55 -11.20
C ILE A 340 -8.22 15.42 -9.97
N LYS A 341 -7.28 16.36 -10.05
CA LYS A 341 -6.98 17.25 -8.92
C LYS A 341 -8.16 18.15 -8.57
N GLU A 342 -8.87 18.66 -9.57
CA GLU A 342 -9.98 19.59 -9.39
C GLU A 342 -11.27 18.89 -8.94
N GLN A 343 -11.63 17.77 -9.57
CA GLN A 343 -12.92 17.11 -9.36
C GLN A 343 -12.88 16.07 -8.24
N ALA A 344 -11.80 15.30 -8.14
CA ALA A 344 -11.65 14.26 -7.10
C ALA A 344 -10.86 14.74 -5.87
N SER A 345 -10.29 15.95 -5.92
CA SER A 345 -9.44 16.51 -4.85
C SER A 345 -8.26 15.61 -4.47
N PHE A 346 -7.79 14.77 -5.41
CA PHE A 346 -6.61 13.94 -5.18
C PHE A 346 -5.35 14.82 -5.10
N PRO A 347 -4.37 14.46 -4.26
CA PRO A 347 -3.18 15.30 -4.04
C PRO A 347 -2.28 15.43 -5.27
N MET A 348 -2.43 14.53 -6.25
CA MET A 348 -1.60 14.46 -7.44
C MET A 348 -2.42 13.91 -8.62
N GLY A 349 -2.13 14.42 -9.82
CA GLY A 349 -2.68 13.83 -11.05
C GLY A 349 -2.06 12.45 -11.34
N PRO A 350 -2.74 11.56 -12.10
CA PRO A 350 -2.23 10.22 -12.37
C PRO A 350 -0.86 10.20 -13.06
N PHE A 351 -0.56 11.09 -14.00
CA PHE A 351 0.74 11.10 -14.70
C PHE A 351 1.86 11.70 -13.86
N GLU A 352 1.54 12.72 -13.06
CA GLU A 352 2.44 13.19 -12.01
C GLU A 352 2.78 12.07 -11.02
N LEU A 353 1.80 11.22 -10.66
CA LEU A 353 1.97 10.12 -9.72
C LEU A 353 2.77 8.95 -10.31
N PHE A 354 2.48 8.55 -11.56
CA PHE A 354 3.28 7.60 -12.33
C PHE A 354 4.77 7.93 -12.25
N ASP A 355 5.11 9.19 -12.52
CA ASP A 355 6.50 9.63 -12.54
C ASP A 355 7.15 9.76 -11.13
N VAL A 356 6.35 9.90 -10.08
CA VAL A 356 6.82 9.86 -8.68
C VAL A 356 7.12 8.44 -8.25
N VAL A 357 6.21 7.51 -8.54
CA VAL A 357 6.37 6.09 -8.22
C VAL A 357 7.50 5.48 -9.03
N GLY A 358 7.54 5.79 -10.32
CA GLY A 358 8.42 5.21 -11.31
C GLY A 358 7.64 4.34 -12.29
N ASN A 359 7.82 4.59 -13.59
CA ASN A 359 7.03 3.95 -14.64
C ASN A 359 7.34 2.45 -14.79
N ASP A 360 8.59 2.04 -14.53
CA ASP A 360 9.01 0.64 -14.48
C ASP A 360 8.36 -0.12 -13.32
N VAL A 361 8.30 0.51 -12.14
CA VAL A 361 7.63 -0.07 -10.96
C VAL A 361 6.13 -0.20 -11.24
N SER A 362 5.54 0.84 -11.84
CA SER A 362 4.12 0.86 -12.17
C SER A 362 3.75 -0.22 -13.20
N LEU A 363 4.58 -0.40 -14.23
CA LEU A 363 4.40 -1.47 -15.21
C LEU A 363 4.52 -2.86 -14.58
N ALA A 364 5.55 -3.08 -13.75
CA ALA A 364 5.76 -4.37 -13.10
C ALA A 364 4.58 -4.77 -12.21
N ILE A 365 4.04 -3.82 -11.43
CA ILE A 365 2.86 -4.08 -10.58
C ILE A 365 1.63 -4.37 -11.44
N GLN A 366 1.38 -3.58 -12.50
CA GLN A 366 0.25 -3.82 -13.40
C GLN A 366 0.33 -5.19 -14.08
N GLU A 367 1.53 -5.64 -14.46
CA GLU A 367 1.75 -6.98 -15.02
C GLU A 367 1.51 -8.09 -13.98
N GLU A 368 1.82 -7.85 -12.70
CA GLU A 368 1.50 -8.79 -11.62
C GLU A 368 -0.02 -8.89 -11.40
N LEU A 369 -0.73 -7.75 -11.35
CA LEU A 369 -2.19 -7.74 -11.25
C LEU A 369 -2.84 -8.50 -12.42
N LEU A 370 -2.37 -8.28 -13.65
CA LEU A 370 -2.84 -9.05 -14.80
C LEU A 370 -2.59 -10.56 -14.64
N ARG A 371 -1.42 -10.96 -14.12
CA ARG A 371 -1.08 -12.37 -13.93
C ARG A 371 -1.98 -13.03 -12.89
N GLU A 372 -2.25 -12.33 -11.81
CA GLU A 372 -3.09 -12.77 -10.69
C GLU A 372 -4.54 -12.92 -11.11
N PHE A 373 -5.15 -11.82 -11.57
CA PHE A 373 -6.59 -11.78 -11.83
C PHE A 373 -6.96 -12.36 -13.20
N ARG A 374 -6.03 -12.34 -14.16
CA ARG A 374 -6.25 -12.78 -15.55
C ARG A 374 -7.41 -12.06 -16.26
N GLU A 375 -7.76 -10.87 -15.77
CA GLU A 375 -8.79 -10.03 -16.37
C GLU A 375 -8.17 -9.11 -17.43
N PRO A 376 -8.71 -9.09 -18.67
CA PRO A 376 -8.17 -8.26 -19.75
C PRO A 376 -8.06 -6.76 -19.42
N GLY A 377 -8.96 -6.24 -18.58
CA GLY A 377 -8.93 -4.84 -18.15
C GLY A 377 -7.67 -4.46 -17.34
N PHE A 378 -6.95 -5.43 -16.77
CA PHE A 378 -5.65 -5.17 -16.14
C PHE A 378 -4.48 -5.14 -17.13
N ALA A 379 -4.71 -5.32 -18.43
CA ALA A 379 -3.63 -5.26 -19.41
C ALA A 379 -2.92 -3.89 -19.38
N PRO A 380 -1.58 -3.85 -19.21
CA PRO A 380 -0.89 -2.57 -19.14
C PRO A 380 -1.00 -1.79 -20.46
N ALA A 381 -1.34 -0.50 -20.33
CA ALA A 381 -1.49 0.45 -21.41
C ALA A 381 -0.24 0.49 -22.32
N ALA A 382 -0.44 0.69 -23.62
CA ALA A 382 0.65 0.69 -24.60
C ALA A 382 1.63 1.84 -24.37
N SER A 383 1.12 3.00 -23.96
CA SER A 383 1.85 4.19 -23.55
C SER A 383 2.74 3.94 -22.34
N LEU A 384 2.24 3.23 -21.32
CA LEU A 384 3.02 2.84 -20.14
C LEU A 384 4.18 1.91 -20.54
N LYS A 385 3.92 0.88 -21.36
CA LYS A 385 4.97 0.00 -21.89
C LYS A 385 6.01 0.77 -22.69
N LYS A 386 5.56 1.73 -23.50
CA LYS A 386 6.43 2.56 -24.33
C LYS A 386 7.35 3.47 -23.50
N VAL A 387 6.84 4.18 -22.50
CA VAL A 387 7.69 5.06 -21.68
C VAL A 387 8.75 4.27 -20.91
N VAL A 388 8.43 3.05 -20.47
CA VAL A 388 9.41 2.16 -19.84
C VAL A 388 10.46 1.67 -20.84
N ALA A 389 10.04 1.22 -22.03
CA ALA A 389 10.95 0.78 -23.08
C ALA A 389 11.91 1.89 -23.55
N ASP A 390 11.45 3.14 -23.56
CA ASP A 390 12.25 4.32 -23.90
C ASP A 390 13.18 4.79 -22.75
N GLY A 391 13.13 4.13 -21.59
CA GLY A 391 13.94 4.49 -20.41
C GLY A 391 13.44 5.74 -19.65
N TYR A 392 12.20 6.17 -19.90
CA TYR A 392 11.56 7.30 -19.26
C TYR A 392 10.85 6.85 -17.97
N LEU A 393 11.64 6.65 -16.92
CA LEU A 393 11.21 6.04 -15.66
C LEU A 393 10.69 7.05 -14.62
N GLY A 394 10.39 8.29 -15.03
CA GLY A 394 9.87 9.34 -14.15
C GLY A 394 10.96 10.22 -13.55
N ARG A 395 10.72 10.72 -12.33
CA ARG A 395 11.60 11.69 -11.66
C ARG A 395 13.00 11.16 -11.43
N LYS A 396 13.15 9.85 -11.20
CA LYS A 396 14.47 9.22 -10.96
C LYS A 396 15.40 9.26 -12.18
N THR A 397 14.84 9.33 -13.39
CA THR A 397 15.58 9.47 -14.65
C THR A 397 15.42 10.87 -15.25
N LYS A 398 14.81 11.81 -14.52
CA LYS A 398 14.45 13.17 -14.95
C LYS A 398 13.55 13.23 -16.20
N ARG A 399 12.93 12.12 -16.60
CA ARG A 399 12.05 12.01 -17.76
C ARG A 399 11.11 10.83 -17.57
N GLY A 400 9.83 11.06 -17.80
CA GLY A 400 8.75 10.08 -17.70
C GLY A 400 7.61 10.43 -18.68
N PHE A 401 6.37 10.39 -18.21
CA PHE A 401 5.26 11.02 -18.92
C PHE A 401 5.45 12.54 -19.02
N HIS A 402 6.02 13.14 -17.97
CA HIS A 402 6.47 14.53 -17.95
C HIS A 402 7.99 14.68 -18.09
N ASP A 403 8.45 15.88 -18.46
CA ASP A 403 9.87 16.25 -18.48
C ASP A 403 10.30 16.93 -17.17
N TYR A 404 11.36 16.42 -16.54
CA TYR A 404 11.93 16.97 -15.30
C TYR A 404 13.39 17.43 -15.46
N SER A 405 13.90 17.55 -16.67
CA SER A 405 15.29 17.97 -16.95
C SER A 405 15.61 19.38 -16.45
N ALA A 406 14.60 20.25 -16.37
CA ALA A 406 14.71 21.64 -15.94
C ALA A 406 14.44 21.86 -14.42
N ARG A 407 14.18 20.81 -13.65
CA ARG A 407 13.89 20.90 -12.19
C ARG A 407 15.07 20.56 -11.29
#